data_AF-A0A4R2DCC9-F1
#
_entry.id   AF-A0A4R2DCC9-F1
#
_cell.length_a   1.000
_cell.length_b   1.000
_cell.length_c   1.000
_cell.angle_alpha   90.00
_cell.angle_beta   90.00
_cell.angle_gamma   90.00
#
_symmetry.space_group_name_H-M   'P 1'
#
loop_
_entity.id
_entity.type
_entity.pdbx_description
1 polymer ?
#
loop_
_entity_poly.entity_id
_entity_poly.type
_entity_poly.pdbx_seq_one_letter_code
_entity_poly.pdbx_strand_id
1 'polypeptide(L)'
;MSSKKNKDYDDAARWAEEDMVLPRNSTTARRGEDAAAAGRALLARAHAGRPSLDPQAEPGTESPKRQVRLPQAVSEQVDTIAAAQGRRAAEVMREAITLYVQEHQTAQR
;
A
#
# COMPACT_ATOMS: atom_id res chain seq x y z
N MET A 1 24.60 -9.80 -0.45
CA MET A 1 24.99 -8.58 -1.20
C MET A 1 23.79 -8.08 -1.99
N SER A 2 23.16 -6.97 -1.58
CA SER A 2 22.19 -6.26 -2.42
C SER A 2 22.16 -4.79 -2.01
N SER A 3 23.09 -4.00 -2.55
CA SER A 3 23.24 -2.55 -2.32
C SER A 3 22.95 -1.76 -3.61
N LYS A 4 21.92 -2.18 -4.36
CA LYS A 4 21.57 -1.56 -5.65
C LYS A 4 20.40 -0.56 -5.59
N LYS A 5 19.75 -0.37 -4.43
CA LYS A 5 18.59 0.54 -4.28
C LYS A 5 18.84 1.84 -3.52
N ASN A 6 19.79 1.88 -2.56
CA ASN A 6 20.07 3.14 -1.83
C ASN A 6 20.67 4.22 -2.74
N LYS A 7 21.45 3.80 -3.74
CA LYS A 7 22.15 4.72 -4.64
C LYS A 7 21.23 5.57 -5.52
N ASP A 8 19.99 5.13 -5.73
CA ASP A 8 19.03 5.84 -6.61
C ASP A 8 18.27 6.93 -5.85
N TYR A 9 17.99 6.71 -4.56
CA TYR A 9 17.24 7.68 -3.75
C TYR A 9 18.06 8.89 -3.33
N ASP A 10 19.33 8.69 -2.95
CA ASP A 10 20.22 9.80 -2.57
C ASP A 10 20.48 10.72 -3.77
N ASP A 11 20.65 10.14 -4.96
CA ASP A 11 20.83 10.88 -6.21
C ASP A 11 19.55 11.62 -6.62
N ALA A 12 18.38 10.97 -6.51
CA ALA A 12 17.09 11.62 -6.76
C ALA A 12 16.79 12.75 -5.76
N ALA A 13 17.16 12.57 -4.49
CA ALA A 13 16.99 13.59 -3.45
C ALA A 13 17.86 14.81 -3.76
N ARG A 14 19.15 14.60 -4.06
CA ARG A 14 20.06 15.68 -4.46
C ARG A 14 19.57 16.44 -5.68
N TRP A 15 19.13 15.76 -6.74
CA TRP A 15 18.54 16.41 -7.91
C TRP A 15 17.32 17.25 -7.53
N ALA A 16 16.44 16.73 -6.65
CA ALA A 16 15.26 17.45 -6.20
C ALA A 16 15.59 18.71 -5.36
N GLU A 17 16.68 18.67 -4.59
CA GLU A 17 17.12 19.76 -3.72
C GLU A 17 17.95 20.82 -4.45
N GLU A 18 18.84 20.41 -5.34
CA GLU A 18 19.87 21.27 -5.93
C GLU A 18 19.54 21.69 -7.38
N ASP A 19 19.01 20.77 -8.18
CA ASP A 19 18.90 20.94 -9.64
C ASP A 19 17.47 21.19 -10.14
N MET A 20 16.46 20.87 -9.32
CA MET A 20 15.07 20.85 -9.76
C MET A 20 14.47 22.24 -9.94
N VAL A 21 14.18 22.60 -11.20
CA VAL A 21 13.51 23.85 -11.55
C VAL A 21 12.20 23.56 -12.27
N LEU A 22 11.08 23.89 -11.61
CA LEU A 22 9.74 23.78 -12.20
C LEU A 22 9.47 24.95 -13.18
N PRO A 23 9.12 24.69 -14.45
CA PRO A 23 8.80 25.73 -15.44
C PRO A 23 7.72 26.67 -14.90
N ARG A 24 7.90 27.99 -15.04
CA ARG A 24 7.01 29.00 -14.41
C ARG A 24 5.53 28.86 -14.79
N ASN A 25 5.25 28.39 -16.00
CA ASN A 25 3.92 28.18 -16.57
C ASN A 25 3.44 26.72 -16.52
N SER A 26 4.04 25.88 -15.67
CA SER A 26 3.56 24.51 -15.48
C SER A 26 2.11 24.53 -14.98
N THR A 27 1.24 23.79 -15.66
CA THR A 27 -0.18 23.62 -15.33
C THR A 27 -0.42 22.53 -14.28
N THR A 28 0.59 21.72 -13.97
CA THR A 28 0.51 20.58 -13.05
C THR A 28 1.26 20.81 -11.74
N ALA A 29 2.23 21.74 -11.72
CA ALA A 29 3.01 22.06 -10.53
C ALA A 29 2.24 22.97 -9.58
N ARG A 30 2.08 22.52 -8.33
CA ARG A 30 1.55 23.35 -7.23
C ARG A 30 2.65 24.25 -6.68
N ARG A 31 2.30 25.46 -6.22
CA ARG A 31 3.24 26.44 -5.66
C ARG A 31 2.66 27.12 -4.41
N GLY A 32 3.53 27.73 -3.62
CA GLY A 32 3.12 28.54 -2.46
C GLY A 32 2.24 27.76 -1.49
N GLU A 33 1.09 28.34 -1.14
CA GLU A 33 0.16 27.76 -0.18
C GLU A 33 -0.38 26.39 -0.61
N ASP A 34 -0.70 26.21 -1.90
CA ASP A 34 -1.20 24.93 -2.42
C ASP A 34 -0.16 23.81 -2.33
N ALA A 35 1.12 24.14 -2.54
CA ALA A 35 2.21 23.21 -2.36
C ALA A 35 2.36 22.84 -0.87
N ALA A 36 2.28 23.82 0.03
CA ALA A 36 2.37 23.59 1.46
C ALA A 36 1.19 22.75 1.99
N ALA A 37 -0.03 22.99 1.51
CA ALA A 37 -1.22 22.22 1.86
C ALA A 37 -1.09 20.76 1.37
N ALA A 38 -0.65 20.57 0.12
CA ALA A 38 -0.40 19.25 -0.44
C ALA A 38 0.69 18.49 0.32
N GLY A 39 1.78 19.17 0.70
CA GLY A 39 2.88 18.61 1.49
C GLY A 39 2.41 18.18 2.89
N ARG A 40 1.64 19.02 3.59
CA ARG A 40 1.06 18.66 4.90
C ARG A 40 0.13 17.45 4.80
N ALA A 41 -0.73 17.39 3.77
CA ALA A 41 -1.60 16.25 3.56
C ALA A 41 -0.83 14.96 3.22
N LEU A 42 0.25 15.07 2.45
CA LEU A 42 1.14 13.95 2.16
C LEU A 42 1.84 13.46 3.43
N LEU A 43 2.41 14.35 4.24
CA LEU A 43 3.08 14.00 5.48
C LEU A 43 2.10 13.38 6.49
N ALA A 44 0.90 13.91 6.62
CA ALA A 44 -0.14 13.32 7.46
C ALA A 44 -0.46 11.86 7.06
N ARG A 45 -0.37 11.53 5.76
CA ARG A 45 -0.50 10.16 5.25
C ARG A 45 0.78 9.34 5.40
N ALA A 46 1.95 9.97 5.31
CA ALA A 46 3.24 9.29 5.38
C ALA A 46 3.63 8.90 6.81
N HIS A 47 3.26 9.72 7.81
CA HIS A 47 3.42 9.40 9.23
C HIS A 47 2.55 8.22 9.70
N ALA A 48 1.57 7.80 8.89
CA ALA A 48 0.66 6.71 9.18
C ALA A 48 1.18 5.32 8.74
N GLY A 49 2.38 5.21 8.19
CA GLY A 49 2.87 3.94 7.65
C GLY A 49 2.08 3.49 6.41
N ARG A 50 2.13 2.18 6.09
CA ARG A 50 1.35 1.61 4.98
C ARG A 50 -0.14 1.68 5.39
N PRO A 51 -1.03 2.30 4.60
CA PRO A 51 -2.42 2.51 5.00
C PRO A 51 -3.09 1.19 5.41
N SER A 52 -3.94 1.26 6.44
CA SER A 52 -4.76 0.13 6.86
C SER A 52 -5.58 -0.40 5.68
N LEU A 53 -5.81 -1.71 5.69
CA LEU A 53 -6.74 -2.39 4.79
C LEU A 53 -8.20 -2.16 5.18
N ASP A 54 -8.45 -1.59 6.36
CA ASP A 54 -9.76 -1.10 6.79
C ASP A 54 -9.92 0.37 6.37
N PRO A 55 -10.87 0.71 5.47
CA PRO A 55 -11.13 2.07 5.04
C PRO A 55 -11.61 3.01 6.15
N GLN A 56 -12.12 2.46 7.26
CA GLN A 56 -12.61 3.22 8.42
C GLN A 56 -11.59 3.31 9.54
N ALA A 57 -10.39 2.74 9.37
CA ALA A 57 -9.37 2.81 10.41
C ALA A 57 -8.76 4.20 10.50
N GLU A 58 -8.49 4.62 11.73
CA GLU A 58 -7.75 5.86 12.01
C GLU A 58 -6.37 5.83 11.32
N PRO A 59 -5.91 6.95 10.73
CA PRO A 59 -4.59 7.04 10.14
C PRO A 59 -3.50 6.59 11.12
N GLY A 60 -2.60 5.71 10.67
CA GLY A 60 -1.52 5.15 11.50
C GLY A 60 -1.84 3.78 12.09
N THR A 61 -3.08 3.31 11.96
CA THR A 61 -3.46 1.98 12.42
C THR A 61 -3.01 0.91 11.42
N GLU A 62 -2.25 -0.08 11.90
CA GLU A 62 -1.89 -1.24 11.10
C GLU A 62 -2.99 -2.30 11.12
N SER A 63 -3.18 -2.98 9.99
CA SER A 63 -4.08 -4.13 9.94
C SER A 63 -3.47 -5.34 10.67
N PRO A 64 -4.26 -6.07 11.48
CA PRO A 64 -3.75 -7.23 12.20
C PRO A 64 -3.25 -8.31 11.24
N LYS A 65 -2.11 -8.92 11.58
CA LYS A 65 -1.51 -10.02 10.81
C LYS A 65 -1.81 -11.38 11.45
N ARG A 66 -2.23 -12.34 10.62
CA ARG A 66 -2.32 -13.76 11.00
C ARG A 66 -1.42 -14.58 10.08
N GLN A 67 -0.63 -15.49 10.63
CA GLN A 67 0.22 -16.41 9.87
C GLN A 67 -0.31 -17.83 10.03
N VAL A 68 -0.42 -18.57 8.94
CA VAL A 68 -0.95 -19.93 8.92
C VAL A 68 -0.18 -20.79 7.92
N ARG A 69 -0.02 -22.07 8.23
CA ARG A 69 0.54 -23.07 7.30
C ARG A 69 -0.61 -23.70 6.52
N LEU A 70 -0.44 -23.83 5.20
CA LEU A 70 -1.41 -24.45 4.31
C LEU A 70 -0.85 -25.75 3.74
N PRO A 71 -1.69 -26.75 3.44
CA PRO A 71 -1.29 -27.85 2.56
C PRO A 71 -0.78 -27.30 1.23
N GLN A 72 0.23 -27.94 0.64
CA GLN A 72 0.86 -27.49 -0.61
C GLN A 72 -0.16 -27.28 -1.73
N ALA A 73 -1.04 -28.25 -1.94
CA ALA A 73 -2.09 -28.19 -2.97
C ALA A 73 -3.01 -26.97 -2.79
N VAL A 74 -3.34 -26.58 -1.56
CA VAL A 74 -4.18 -25.41 -1.28
C VAL A 74 -3.42 -24.12 -1.59
N SER A 75 -2.14 -24.06 -1.24
CA SER A 75 -1.30 -22.89 -1.58
C SER A 75 -1.20 -22.69 -3.09
N GLU A 76 -0.99 -23.75 -3.85
CA GLU A 76 -0.91 -23.71 -5.32
C GLU A 76 -2.24 -23.28 -5.97
N GLN A 77 -3.37 -23.71 -5.39
CA GLN A 77 -4.69 -23.25 -5.83
C GLN A 77 -4.88 -21.75 -5.61
N VAL A 78 -4.44 -21.21 -4.47
CA VAL A 78 -4.49 -19.76 -4.21
C VAL A 78 -3.67 -18.99 -5.24
N ASP A 79 -2.46 -19.46 -5.57
CA ASP A 79 -1.60 -18.82 -6.56
C ASP A 79 -2.22 -18.87 -7.97
N THR A 80 -2.86 -19.99 -8.32
CA THR A 80 -3.58 -20.15 -9.59
C THR A 80 -4.74 -19.16 -9.71
N ILE A 81 -5.55 -19.03 -8.66
CA ILE A 81 -6.67 -18.08 -8.62
C ILE A 81 -6.16 -16.64 -8.72
N ALA A 82 -5.09 -16.31 -8.00
CA ALA A 82 -4.49 -14.99 -8.02
C ALA A 82 -3.97 -14.63 -9.42
N ALA A 83 -3.28 -15.55 -10.09
CA ALA A 83 -2.77 -15.38 -11.44
C ALA A 83 -3.91 -15.19 -12.45
N ALA A 84 -4.96 -16.02 -12.38
CA ALA A 84 -6.12 -15.92 -13.27
C ALA A 84 -6.87 -14.59 -13.14
N GLN A 85 -6.89 -14.00 -11.93
CA GLN A 85 -7.58 -12.74 -11.65
C GLN A 85 -6.67 -11.50 -11.76
N GLY A 86 -5.37 -11.66 -12.01
CA GLY A 86 -4.40 -10.55 -11.99
C GLY A 86 -4.25 -9.88 -10.62
N ARG A 87 -4.51 -10.62 -9.54
CA ARG A 87 -4.49 -10.14 -8.15
C ARG A 87 -3.32 -10.74 -7.37
N ARG A 88 -3.03 -10.20 -6.19
CA ARG A 88 -2.04 -10.80 -5.30
C ARG A 88 -2.67 -11.94 -4.50
N ALA A 89 -1.92 -13.01 -4.22
CA ALA A 89 -2.36 -14.12 -3.37
C ALA A 89 -2.90 -13.65 -2.00
N ALA A 90 -2.30 -12.60 -1.42
CA ALA A 90 -2.76 -12.02 -0.16
C ALA A 90 -4.17 -11.37 -0.24
N GLU A 91 -4.59 -10.89 -1.41
CA GLU A 91 -5.94 -10.35 -1.62
C GLU A 91 -6.95 -11.48 -1.73
N VAL A 92 -6.62 -12.53 -2.49
CA VAL A 92 -7.44 -13.75 -2.61
C VAL A 92 -7.64 -14.40 -1.24
N MET A 93 -6.56 -14.60 -0.47
CA MET A 93 -6.65 -15.16 0.89
C MET A 93 -7.50 -14.30 1.82
N ARG A 94 -7.39 -12.98 1.73
CA ARG A 94 -8.18 -12.07 2.56
C ARG A 94 -9.66 -12.18 2.27
N GLU A 95 -10.03 -12.17 0.99
CA GLU A 95 -11.42 -12.34 0.56
C GLU A 95 -11.98 -13.69 0.98
N ALA A 96 -11.23 -14.78 0.78
CA ALA A 96 -11.64 -16.12 1.21
C ALA A 96 -11.91 -16.19 2.72
N ILE A 97 -11.04 -15.58 3.54
CA ILE A 97 -11.24 -15.51 4.99
C ILE A 97 -12.48 -14.67 5.34
N THR A 98 -12.68 -13.53 4.68
CA THR A 98 -13.86 -12.67 4.90
C THR A 98 -15.15 -13.41 4.59
N LEU A 99 -15.23 -14.10 3.45
CA LEU A 99 -16.40 -14.89 3.05
C LEU A 99 -16.70 -15.98 4.07
N TYR A 100 -15.69 -16.77 4.46
CA TYR A 100 -15.84 -17.84 5.45
C TYR A 100 -16.39 -17.31 6.78
N VAL A 101 -15.84 -16.18 7.27
CA VAL A 101 -16.30 -15.55 8.52
C VAL A 101 -17.75 -15.08 8.40
N GLN A 102 -18.13 -14.43 7.29
CA GLN A 102 -19.49 -13.94 7.08
C GLN A 102 -20.51 -15.09 7.06
N GLU A 103 -20.23 -16.16 6.30
CA GLU A 103 -21.09 -17.34 6.20
C GLU A 103 -21.33 -18.00 7.57
N HIS A 104 -20.28 -18.09 8.39
CA HIS A 104 -20.36 -18.75 9.70
C HIS A 104 -20.84 -17.85 10.83
N GLN A 105 -20.82 -16.52 10.65
CA GLN A 105 -21.48 -15.58 11.56
C GLN A 105 -23.00 -15.61 11.41
N THR A 106 -23.51 -15.80 10.18
CA THR A 106 -24.95 -15.92 9.92
C THR A 106 -25.55 -17.23 10.42
N ALA A 107 -24.78 -18.31 10.48
CA ALA A 107 -25.24 -19.61 10.97
C ALA A 107 -25.31 -19.72 12.51
N GLN A 108 -24.76 -18.73 13.24
CA GLN A 108 -24.68 -18.72 14.71
C GLN A 108 -25.68 -17.74 15.36
N ARG A 109 -26.64 -17.21 14.59
CA ARG A 109 -27.76 -16.39 15.08
C ARG A 109 -29.07 -17.10 14.82
#